data_AF-A0A4U3A1D7-F1
#
_entry.id   AF-A0A4U3A1D7-F1
#
_cell.length_a   1.000
_cell.length_b   1.000
_cell.length_c   1.000
_cell.angle_alpha   90.00
_cell.angle_beta   90.00
_cell.angle_gamma   90.00
#
_symmetry.space_group_name_H-M   'P 1'
#
loop_
_entity.id
_entity.type
_entity.pdbx_description
1 polymer ?
#
loop_
_entity_poly.entity_id
_entity_poly.type
_entity_poly.pdbx_seq_one_letter_code
_entity_poly.pdbx_strand_id
1 'polypeptide(L)'
;MFTWNDYEKIKQYRKNMVCTDEEKTIVYNIKRKIEMANMDNISRTQSYQEYYVRNSEIRWAFLASMVSRNAGWNMTDLKGRYYATVLPQKVKKHLFLTYEEANWIIFLDAFPQL
;
A
#
# COMPACT_ATOMS: atom_id res chain seq x y z
N MET A 1 21.90 0.77 -20.68
CA MET A 1 21.48 2.01 -19.99
C MET A 1 20.49 2.71 -20.90
N PHE A 2 19.28 3.03 -20.44
CA PHE A 2 18.27 3.71 -21.27
C PHE A 2 18.78 5.09 -21.70
N THR A 3 18.66 5.41 -22.98
CA THR A 3 19.01 6.73 -23.52
C THR A 3 17.79 7.65 -23.49
N TRP A 4 18.02 8.96 -23.56
CA TRP A 4 16.92 9.95 -23.71
C TRP A 4 16.01 9.64 -24.89
N ASN A 5 16.57 9.15 -26.00
CA ASN A 5 15.81 8.75 -27.18
C ASN A 5 14.86 7.58 -26.90
N ASP A 6 15.23 6.66 -26.00
CA ASP A 6 14.37 5.53 -25.62
C ASP A 6 13.19 5.99 -24.77
N TYR A 7 13.37 6.96 -23.87
CA TYR A 7 12.27 7.53 -23.09
C TYR A 7 11.25 8.26 -23.97
N GLU A 8 11.69 9.03 -24.95
CA GLU A 8 10.80 9.74 -25.87
C GLU A 8 10.03 8.78 -26.78
N LYS A 9 10.66 7.67 -27.21
CA LYS A 9 9.97 6.57 -27.91
C LYS A 9 8.88 5.93 -27.06
N ILE A 10 9.15 5.65 -25.78
CA ILE A 10 8.15 5.10 -24.85
C ILE A 10 6.98 6.06 -24.66
N LYS A 11 7.25 7.36 -24.48
CA LYS A 11 6.19 8.38 -24.38
C LYS A 11 5.32 8.43 -25.63
N GLN A 12 5.94 8.43 -26.81
CA GLN A 12 5.21 8.49 -28.08
C GLN A 12 4.38 7.23 -28.30
N TYR A 13 4.90 6.05 -27.96
CA TYR A 13 4.15 4.79 -27.99
C TYR A 13 2.93 4.84 -27.06
N ARG A 14 3.11 5.25 -25.80
CA ARG A 14 2.01 5.37 -24.83
C ARG A 14 0.96 6.39 -25.25
N LYS A 15 1.36 7.50 -25.88
CA LYS A 15 0.44 8.53 -26.37
C LYS A 15 -0.46 8.01 -27.50
N ASN A 16 0.06 7.13 -28.34
CA ASN A 16 -0.67 6.56 -29.48
C ASN A 16 -1.45 5.29 -29.11
N MET A 17 -1.29 4.80 -27.88
CA MET A 17 -1.96 3.60 -27.41
C MET A 17 -3.42 3.92 -27.09
N VAL A 18 -4.33 3.17 -27.73
CA VAL A 18 -5.77 3.29 -27.49
C VAL A 18 -6.21 2.06 -26.72
N CYS A 19 -6.65 2.25 -25.47
CA CYS A 19 -7.18 1.16 -24.68
C CYS A 19 -8.60 0.81 -25.13
N THR A 20 -8.92 -0.49 -25.19
CA THR A 20 -10.28 -0.99 -25.39
C THR A 20 -11.14 -0.63 -24.17
N ASP A 21 -12.46 -0.69 -24.31
CA ASP A 21 -13.35 -0.44 -23.18
C ASP A 21 -13.19 -1.51 -22.08
N GLU A 22 -12.89 -2.75 -22.46
CA GLU A 22 -12.57 -3.83 -21.52
C GLU A 22 -11.31 -3.51 -20.70
N GLU A 23 -10.23 -3.04 -21.34
CA GLU A 23 -9.00 -2.63 -20.65
C GLU A 23 -9.25 -1.46 -19.69
N LYS A 24 -10.07 -0.47 -20.10
CA LYS A 24 -10.47 0.64 -19.22
C LYS A 24 -11.25 0.13 -18.01
N THR A 25 -12.17 -0.81 -18.19
CA THR A 25 -12.94 -1.43 -17.11
C THR A 25 -12.02 -2.21 -16.15
N ILE A 26 -11.06 -2.97 -16.66
CA ILE A 26 -10.07 -3.68 -15.84
C ILE A 26 -9.29 -2.68 -14.98
N VAL A 27 -8.73 -1.63 -15.58
CA VAL A 27 -7.97 -0.60 -14.86
C VAL A 27 -8.83 0.09 -13.80
N TYR A 28 -10.08 0.41 -14.12
CA TYR A 28 -11.02 1.00 -13.17
C TYR A 28 -11.26 0.09 -11.96
N ASN A 29 -11.50 -1.21 -12.20
CA ASN A 29 -11.72 -2.19 -11.13
C ASN A 29 -10.48 -2.38 -10.25
N ILE A 30 -9.29 -2.41 -10.86
CA ILE A 30 -8.01 -2.48 -10.13
C ILE A 30 -7.86 -1.26 -9.21
N LYS A 31 -8.06 -0.04 -9.73
CA LYS A 31 -7.97 1.19 -8.93
C LYS A 31 -8.95 1.19 -7.76
N ARG A 32 -10.20 0.81 -8.01
CA ARG A 32 -11.22 0.69 -6.94
C ARG A 32 -10.83 -0.31 -5.87
N LYS A 33 -10.30 -1.46 -6.26
CA LYS A 33 -9.84 -2.48 -5.32
C LYS A 33 -8.67 -1.98 -4.47
N ILE A 34 -7.72 -1.27 -5.07
CA ILE A 34 -6.59 -0.64 -4.36
C ILE A 34 -7.09 0.39 -3.36
N GLU A 35 -8.01 1.27 -3.76
CA GLU A 35 -8.59 2.28 -2.87
C GLU A 35 -9.29 1.65 -1.65
N MET A 36 -10.11 0.63 -1.88
CA MET A 36 -10.78 -0.10 -0.80
C MET A 36 -9.77 -0.81 0.12
N ALA A 37 -8.74 -1.42 -0.47
CA ALA A 37 -7.71 -2.14 0.28
C ALA A 37 -6.78 -1.20 1.08
N ASN A 38 -6.62 0.05 0.64
CA ASN A 38 -5.77 1.06 1.29
C ASN A 38 -6.55 2.00 2.25
N MET A 39 -7.79 1.67 2.59
CA MET A 39 -8.66 2.52 3.41
C MET A 39 -8.11 2.76 4.83
N ASP A 40 -7.53 1.72 5.43
CA ASP A 40 -6.93 1.76 6.76
C ASP A 40 -5.88 0.64 6.94
N ASN A 41 -5.22 0.59 8.11
CA ASN A 41 -4.17 -0.38 8.38
C ASN A 41 -4.69 -1.82 8.43
N ILE A 42 -5.95 -2.01 8.84
CA ILE A 42 -6.59 -3.32 8.93
C ILE A 42 -6.80 -3.89 7.52
N SER A 43 -7.42 -3.10 6.65
CA SER A 43 -7.73 -3.43 5.25
C SER A 43 -6.46 -3.76 4.48
N ARG A 44 -5.38 -3.00 4.68
CA ARG A 44 -4.06 -3.26 4.06
C ARG A 44 -3.46 -4.58 4.51
N THR A 45 -3.45 -4.80 5.83
CA THR A 45 -2.91 -6.02 6.44
C THR A 45 -3.64 -7.25 5.91
N GLN A 46 -4.98 -7.19 5.88
CA GLN A 46 -5.82 -8.26 5.37
C GLN A 46 -5.59 -8.49 3.87
N SER A 47 -5.52 -7.42 3.08
CA SER A 47 -5.36 -7.52 1.62
C SER A 47 -4.05 -8.22 1.23
N TYR A 48 -2.93 -7.86 1.88
CA TYR A 48 -1.66 -8.58 1.70
C TYR A 48 -1.74 -10.03 2.16
N GLN A 49 -2.36 -10.29 3.31
CA GLN A 49 -2.48 -11.63 3.87
C GLN A 49 -3.30 -12.55 2.95
N GLU A 50 -4.47 -12.10 2.51
CA GLU A 50 -5.33 -12.84 1.60
C GLU A 50 -4.65 -13.09 0.26
N TYR A 51 -3.90 -12.12 -0.25
CA TYR A 51 -3.13 -12.31 -1.46
C TYR A 51 -2.10 -13.42 -1.30
N TYR A 52 -1.32 -13.41 -0.21
CA TYR A 52 -0.34 -14.45 0.06
C TYR A 52 -0.98 -15.83 0.25
N VAL A 53 -2.11 -15.93 0.95
CA VAL A 53 -2.83 -17.20 1.13
C VAL A 53 -3.26 -17.78 -0.22
N ARG A 54 -3.65 -16.94 -1.18
CA ARG A 54 -3.97 -17.36 -2.55
C ARG A 54 -2.74 -17.67 -3.40
N ASN A 55 -1.61 -16.96 -3.18
CA ASN A 55 -0.39 -17.00 -3.98
C ASN A 55 0.86 -17.14 -3.10
N SER A 56 1.04 -18.31 -2.49
CA SER A 56 2.07 -18.55 -1.46
C SER A 56 3.52 -18.41 -1.96
N GLU A 57 3.73 -18.46 -3.28
CA GLU A 57 5.00 -18.20 -3.95
C GLU A 57 5.42 -16.72 -3.84
N ILE A 58 4.46 -15.80 -3.72
CA ILE A 58 4.70 -14.36 -3.56
C ILE A 58 4.95 -14.04 -2.08
N ARG A 59 6.07 -14.55 -1.56
CA ARG A 59 6.44 -14.47 -0.14
C ARG A 59 6.52 -13.05 0.41
N TRP A 60 6.82 -12.07 -0.44
CA TRP A 60 6.91 -10.68 0.01
C TRP A 60 5.53 -10.12 0.38
N ALA A 61 4.43 -10.65 -0.16
CA ALA A 61 3.08 -10.26 0.26
C ALA A 61 2.83 -10.67 1.73
N PHE A 62 3.33 -11.82 2.17
CA PHE A 62 3.30 -12.20 3.59
C PHE A 62 4.15 -11.27 4.45
N LEU A 63 5.36 -10.92 3.98
CA LEU A 63 6.19 -9.96 4.69
C LEU A 63 5.49 -8.60 4.84
N ALA A 64 4.84 -8.12 3.77
CA ALA A 64 4.10 -6.87 3.77
C ALA A 64 2.89 -6.93 4.73
N SER A 65 2.16 -8.06 4.81
CA SER A 65 1.09 -8.24 5.79
C SER A 65 1.63 -8.16 7.23
N MET A 66 2.77 -8.81 7.49
CA MET A 66 3.41 -8.82 8.81
C MET A 66 3.93 -7.44 9.23
N VAL A 67 4.53 -6.68 8.31
CA VAL A 67 5.00 -5.31 8.56
C VAL A 67 3.81 -4.38 8.85
N SER A 68 2.76 -4.44 8.03
CA SER A 68 1.53 -3.65 8.24
C SER A 68 0.88 -3.99 9.58
N ARG A 69 0.80 -5.28 9.94
CA ARG A 69 0.32 -5.74 11.25
C ARG A 69 1.18 -5.19 12.39
N ASN A 70 2.51 -5.27 12.29
CA ASN A 70 3.42 -4.75 13.33
C ASN A 70 3.22 -3.25 13.56
N ALA A 71 3.05 -2.47 12.50
CA ALA A 71 2.73 -1.07 12.64
C ALA A 71 1.36 -0.83 13.30
N GLY A 72 0.34 -1.62 12.97
CA GLY A 72 -0.95 -1.61 13.66
C GLY A 72 -0.84 -1.91 15.17
N TRP A 73 0.04 -2.83 15.56
CA TRP A 73 0.37 -3.06 16.97
C TRP A 73 1.00 -1.82 17.61
N ASN A 74 2.00 -1.21 16.97
CA ASN A 74 2.59 0.03 17.48
C ASN A 74 1.56 1.17 17.60
N MET A 75 0.63 1.30 16.64
CA MET A 75 -0.45 2.29 16.69
C MET A 75 -1.37 2.08 17.90
N THR A 76 -1.74 0.83 18.20
CA THR A 76 -2.63 0.49 19.32
C THR A 76 -1.91 0.60 20.66
N ASP A 77 -0.62 0.29 20.73
CA ASP A 77 0.22 0.46 21.92
C ASP A 77 0.26 1.92 22.39
N LEU A 78 0.18 2.91 21.49
CA LEU A 78 0.08 4.33 21.86
C LEU A 78 -1.14 4.63 22.75
N LYS A 79 -2.19 3.80 22.70
CA LYS A 79 -3.36 3.87 23.59
C LYS A 79 -3.22 2.99 24.83
N GLY A 80 -2.20 2.15 24.89
CA GLY A 80 -1.89 1.27 26.01
C GLY A 80 -1.42 2.02 27.27
N ARG A 81 -1.50 1.33 28.40
CA ARG A 81 -1.24 1.89 29.75
C ARG A 81 0.12 2.57 29.91
N TYR A 82 1.15 2.06 29.22
CA TYR A 82 2.52 2.55 29.36
C TYR A 82 2.73 3.88 28.62
N TYR A 83 2.36 3.95 27.34
CA TYR A 83 2.49 5.18 26.57
C TYR A 83 1.46 6.25 26.95
N ALA A 84 0.36 5.85 27.61
CA ALA A 84 -0.62 6.79 28.13
C ALA A 84 -0.01 7.86 29.05
N THR A 85 0.95 7.47 29.90
CA THR A 85 1.57 8.34 30.91
C THR A 85 2.96 8.85 30.51
N VAL A 86 3.68 8.10 29.66
CA VAL A 86 5.06 8.45 29.28
C VAL A 86 5.13 9.46 28.13
N LEU A 87 4.14 9.45 27.22
CA LEU A 87 4.15 10.30 26.02
C LEU A 87 3.03 11.35 26.03
N PRO A 88 3.34 12.63 25.75
CA PRO A 88 2.33 13.65 25.53
C PRO A 88 1.38 13.28 24.40
N GLN A 89 0.11 13.71 24.50
CA GLN A 89 -0.91 13.40 23.50
C GLN A 89 -0.53 13.83 22.08
N LYS A 90 0.20 14.95 21.95
CA LYS A 90 0.72 15.45 20.66
C LYS A 90 1.72 14.47 20.03
N VAL A 91 2.64 13.91 20.83
CA VAL A 91 3.65 12.95 20.35
C VAL A 91 2.98 11.66 19.89
N LYS A 92 2.03 11.13 20.68
CA LYS A 92 1.26 9.95 20.30
C LYS A 92 0.51 10.14 18.99
N LYS A 93 -0.09 11.32 18.78
CA LYS A 93 -0.76 11.64 17.50
C LYS A 93 0.22 11.63 16.33
N HIS A 94 1.40 12.24 16.49
CA HIS A 94 2.41 12.22 15.43
C HIS A 94 2.92 10.81 15.14
N LEU A 95 3.23 10.01 16.16
CA LEU A 95 3.65 8.62 15.96
C LEU A 95 2.58 7.79 15.25
N PHE A 96 1.31 7.93 15.63
CA PHE A 96 0.21 7.28 14.94
C PHE A 96 0.17 7.66 13.46
N LEU A 97 0.24 8.95 13.14
CA LEU A 97 0.25 9.43 11.76
C LEU A 97 1.47 8.95 10.99
N THR A 98 2.66 8.93 11.61
CA THR A 98 3.88 8.40 10.97
C THR A 98 3.72 6.92 10.61
N TYR A 99 3.19 6.09 11.51
CA TYR A 99 2.91 4.69 11.18
C TYR A 99 1.85 4.57 10.08
N GLU A 100 0.84 5.43 10.09
CA GLU A 100 -0.27 5.37 9.14
C GLU A 100 0.16 5.78 7.74
N GLU A 101 0.84 6.91 7.62
CA GLU A 101 1.36 7.47 6.37
C GLU A 101 2.41 6.55 5.75
N ALA A 102 3.36 6.02 6.54
CA ALA A 102 4.39 5.13 6.02
C ALA A 102 3.77 3.86 5.40
N ASN A 103 2.83 3.20 6.11
CA ASN A 103 2.13 2.05 5.55
C ASN A 103 1.28 2.42 4.33
N TRP A 104 0.70 3.62 4.31
CA TRP A 104 -0.16 4.06 3.21
C TRP A 104 0.63 4.24 1.93
N ILE A 105 1.81 4.86 2.02
CA ILE A 105 2.70 5.06 0.88
C ILE A 105 3.24 3.72 0.38
N ILE A 106 3.72 2.85 1.28
CA ILE A 106 4.20 1.51 0.90
C ILE A 106 3.10 0.71 0.19
N PHE A 107 1.88 0.73 0.74
CA PHE A 107 0.75 0.03 0.13
C PHE A 107 0.37 0.61 -1.23
N LEU A 108 0.33 1.95 -1.35
CA LEU A 108 0.00 2.63 -2.59
C LEU A 108 0.97 2.28 -3.73
N ASP A 109 2.24 2.04 -3.42
CA ASP A 109 3.27 1.69 -4.41
C ASP A 109 3.32 0.19 -4.72
N ALA A 110 3.35 -0.65 -3.68
CA ALA A 110 3.62 -2.08 -3.82
C ALA A 110 2.36 -2.91 -4.12
N PHE A 111 1.24 -2.65 -3.44
CA PHE A 111 0.03 -3.48 -3.57
C PHE A 111 -0.59 -3.50 -4.97
N PRO A 112 -0.58 -2.41 -5.78
CA PRO A 112 -1.08 -2.45 -7.16
C PRO A 112 -0.40 -3.47 -8.08
N GLN A 113 0.76 -3.99 -7.68
CA GLN A 113 1.51 -5.01 -8.41
C GLN A 113 1.03 -6.45 -8.12
N LEU A 114 0.07 -6.61 -7.20
CA LEU A 114 -0.52 -7.87 -6.74
C LEU A 114 -1.93 -8.08 -7.27
#